data_AF-A0A0G1DVB4-F1
#
_entry.id   AF-A0A0G1DVB4-F1
#
_cell.length_a   1.000
_cell.length_b   1.000
_cell.length_c   1.000
_cell.angle_alpha   90.00
_cell.angle_beta   90.00
_cell.angle_gamma   90.00
#
_symmetry.space_group_name_H-M   'P 1'
#
loop_
_entity.id
_entity.type
_entity.pdbx_description
1 polymer ?
#
loop_
_entity_poly.entity_id
_entity_poly.type
_entity_poly.pdbx_seq_one_letter_code
_entity_poly.pdbx_strand_id
1 'polypeptide(L)'
;MANCQKCIRTTDIDEVGDATHHTFFEMLGNWSFGDYFKQEAIEWSWEFLTSSEWLNLDKKRLAVSVFAGDSDAPFDEEAFNIWKNLGVSEKRIARLPKKNNWWGPAGQTGPCGPDSEMFYWSGDADKVPESFNDDNVMWVEIWNDVFMQFNKNDQGQYEPLEQKNVDTGMGLERTLAVLNGLDDNYRTELFWPLIEKIEELSGKKYDGSEEVKKAMRIIADHIKAAVFLIADGVISSNTGRGYVLRKIIRRAMHYMGILSIKKGSLAGPADIVIKQYGDIYENLKNNIEKIKKEIIEEEYKVEKSIEEGLKAFRVVDKNKPKGEPITGEEAAYLYQTHSLSFDNTKGLAREYGRGVTDNFYEIAEEKTKEHQVLSRTASAGMFKGGLADASEETKKLHTAAHLMLAALRQVLGEHVYQKGSNITAERLRFDFSHPQKMTPEEIKKVEEIVNEKIAAKLPVVCEELSLDEAKAKGAMGVFEQKYGERVKIYGISGFSKEICGGPHVENTGELGKFKIKKEEASSAGVRRIKAVLE
;
A
#
# COMPACT_ATOMS: atom_id res chain seq x y z
N MET A 1 23.30 -10.76 -3.56
CA MET A 1 23.06 -9.29 -3.52
C MET A 1 22.56 -8.91 -2.13
N ALA A 2 22.77 -7.69 -1.62
CA ALA A 2 22.16 -7.22 -0.36
C ALA A 2 21.72 -5.76 -0.45
N ASN A 3 20.67 -5.37 0.29
CA ASN A 3 20.12 -4.00 0.30
C ASN A 3 19.35 -3.70 1.61
N CYS A 4 19.18 -2.42 1.92
CA CYS A 4 18.18 -1.90 2.85
C CYS A 4 17.02 -1.31 2.05
N GLN A 5 15.90 -2.01 2.00
CA GLN A 5 14.74 -1.63 1.20
C GLN A 5 13.68 -0.91 2.06
N LYS A 6 13.34 0.32 1.69
CA LYS A 6 12.16 1.02 2.21
C LYS A 6 10.88 0.26 1.83
N CYS A 7 10.07 -0.12 2.81
CA CYS A 7 8.85 -0.90 2.62
C CYS A 7 7.62 -0.16 3.18
N ILE A 8 6.49 -0.28 2.47
CA ILE A 8 5.17 0.17 2.95
C ILE A 8 4.24 -1.03 2.98
N ARG A 9 3.65 -1.32 4.14
CA ARG A 9 2.71 -2.43 4.34
C ARG A 9 1.46 -1.91 5.04
N THR A 10 0.31 -2.07 4.40
CA THR A 10 -0.98 -1.57 4.93
C THR A 10 -2.00 -2.68 5.15
N THR A 11 -1.61 -3.94 4.95
CA THR A 11 -2.45 -5.11 5.25
C THR A 11 -2.73 -5.19 6.75
N ASP A 12 -1.71 -4.88 7.55
CA ASP A 12 -1.72 -5.05 9.01
C ASP A 12 -1.81 -3.67 9.72
N ILE A 13 -2.38 -2.68 9.02
CA ILE A 13 -2.50 -1.30 9.51
C ILE A 13 -3.30 -1.18 10.82
N ASP A 14 -4.10 -2.18 11.15
CA ASP A 14 -4.89 -2.22 12.38
C ASP A 14 -4.09 -2.74 13.59
N GLU A 15 -2.99 -3.45 13.36
CA GLU A 15 -2.04 -3.90 14.39
C GLU A 15 -1.07 -2.77 14.77
N VAL A 16 -0.82 -1.83 13.85
CA VAL A 16 -0.03 -0.62 14.12
C VAL A 16 -0.61 0.10 15.35
N GLY A 17 0.27 0.31 16.34
CA GLY A 17 -0.06 0.80 17.68
C GLY A 17 0.28 -0.20 18.79
N ASP A 18 0.52 -1.46 18.45
CA ASP A 18 1.26 -2.37 19.32
C ASP A 18 2.76 -2.05 19.35
N ALA A 19 3.57 -2.93 19.94
CA ALA A 19 4.99 -2.68 20.16
C ALA A 19 5.89 -2.90 18.92
N THR A 20 5.42 -3.60 17.88
CA THR A 20 6.31 -4.18 16.84
C THR A 20 5.82 -4.00 15.40
N HIS A 21 4.59 -3.55 15.17
CA HIS A 21 4.03 -3.34 13.84
C HIS A 21 4.17 -1.91 13.35
N HIS A 22 4.51 -1.78 12.07
CA HIS A 22 4.78 -0.52 11.38
C HIS A 22 4.15 -0.50 9.99
N THR A 23 3.66 0.67 9.57
CA THR A 23 3.21 0.90 8.19
C THR A 23 4.39 1.11 7.26
N PHE A 24 5.44 1.77 7.76
CA PHE A 24 6.71 1.96 7.08
C PHE A 24 7.83 1.36 7.91
N PHE A 25 8.66 0.55 7.27
CA PHE A 25 9.85 -0.01 7.90
C PHE A 25 10.93 -0.25 6.85
N GLU A 26 12.16 -0.41 7.32
CA GLU A 26 13.30 -0.76 6.48
C GLU A 26 13.54 -2.27 6.57
N MET A 27 13.43 -2.94 5.43
CA MET A 27 13.70 -4.36 5.30
C MET A 27 15.11 -4.55 4.78
N LEU A 28 16.01 -5.00 5.66
CA LEU A 28 17.34 -5.46 5.27
C LEU A 28 17.18 -6.84 4.62
N GLY A 29 17.85 -7.09 3.51
CA GLY A 29 17.72 -8.37 2.83
C GLY A 29 18.95 -8.71 2.01
N ASN A 30 19.13 -10.00 1.80
CA ASN A 30 20.08 -10.57 0.86
C ASN A 30 19.39 -11.61 -0.03
N TRP A 31 19.80 -11.65 -1.29
CA TRP A 31 19.17 -12.48 -2.32
C TRP A 31 20.18 -13.36 -3.03
N SER A 32 19.78 -14.61 -3.25
CA SER A 32 20.44 -15.59 -4.12
C SER A 32 19.57 -15.85 -5.34
N PHE A 33 20.17 -15.77 -6.52
CA PHE A 33 19.54 -16.19 -7.77
C PHE A 33 20.25 -17.43 -8.33
N GLY A 34 20.37 -18.46 -7.50
CA GLY A 34 21.05 -19.73 -7.83
C GLY A 34 22.49 -19.85 -7.32
N ASP A 35 23.01 -18.86 -6.61
CA ASP A 35 24.38 -18.86 -6.07
C ASP A 35 24.54 -19.75 -4.84
N TYR A 36 23.51 -19.77 -4.00
CA TYR A 36 23.40 -20.55 -2.77
C TYR A 36 21.93 -20.84 -2.43
N PHE A 37 21.68 -21.76 -1.48
CA PHE A 37 20.33 -22.10 -1.06
C PHE A 37 20.24 -22.20 0.47
N LYS A 38 19.52 -23.20 1.00
CA LYS A 38 19.19 -23.31 2.43
C LYS A 38 20.40 -23.45 3.34
N GLN A 39 21.36 -24.30 2.97
CA GLN A 39 22.53 -24.56 3.81
C GLN A 39 23.28 -23.27 4.13
N GLU A 40 23.73 -22.57 3.10
CA GLU A 40 24.53 -21.36 3.27
C GLU A 40 23.70 -20.21 3.83
N ALA A 41 22.44 -20.06 3.38
CA ALA A 41 21.55 -19.00 3.87
C ALA A 41 21.35 -19.12 5.39
N ILE A 42 20.95 -20.29 5.88
CA ILE A 42 20.68 -20.51 7.31
C ILE A 42 21.97 -20.40 8.14
N GLU A 43 23.09 -20.92 7.64
CA GLU A 43 24.39 -20.81 8.33
C GLU A 43 24.82 -19.35 8.47
N TRP A 44 24.71 -18.55 7.42
CA TRP A 44 25.03 -17.13 7.47
C TRP A 44 24.03 -16.34 8.32
N SER A 45 22.74 -16.66 8.27
CA SER A 45 21.73 -16.03 9.13
C SER A 45 22.07 -16.29 10.61
N TRP A 46 22.40 -17.52 10.97
CA TRP A 46 22.81 -17.87 12.33
C TRP A 46 24.12 -17.19 12.75
N GLU A 47 25.12 -17.16 11.87
CA GLU A 47 26.39 -16.50 12.11
C GLU A 47 26.19 -15.00 12.35
N PHE A 48 25.46 -14.32 11.46
CA PHE A 48 25.21 -12.89 11.56
C PHE A 48 24.46 -12.52 12.84
N LEU A 49 23.47 -13.32 13.24
CA LEU A 49 22.73 -13.10 14.47
C LEU A 49 23.59 -13.34 15.72
N THR A 50 24.44 -14.37 15.74
CA THR A 50 25.00 -14.89 17.00
C THR A 50 26.50 -14.76 17.19
N SER A 51 27.26 -14.47 16.13
CA SER A 51 28.70 -14.29 16.20
C SER A 51 29.05 -13.00 16.94
N SER A 52 30.12 -13.03 17.72
CA SER A 52 30.69 -11.85 18.37
C SER A 52 31.27 -10.82 17.40
N GLU A 53 31.43 -11.19 16.12
CA GLU A 53 31.89 -10.29 15.07
C GLU A 53 30.75 -9.42 14.50
N TRP A 54 29.49 -9.82 14.70
CA TRP A 54 28.30 -9.21 14.10
C TRP A 54 27.33 -8.70 15.17
N LEU A 55 26.10 -9.21 15.24
CA LEU A 55 25.07 -8.75 16.17
C LEU A 55 25.22 -9.31 17.59
N ASN A 56 25.94 -10.42 17.74
CA ASN A 56 26.25 -11.04 19.03
C ASN A 56 25.01 -11.26 19.93
N LEU A 57 23.89 -11.66 19.34
CA LEU A 57 22.66 -11.94 20.08
C LEU A 57 22.80 -13.20 20.93
N ASP A 58 22.14 -13.21 22.09
CA ASP A 58 22.16 -14.38 22.97
C ASP A 58 21.41 -15.56 22.33
N LYS A 59 22.16 -16.62 22.01
CA LYS A 59 21.66 -17.86 21.42
C LYS A 59 20.51 -18.47 22.21
N LYS A 60 20.45 -18.28 23.54
CA LYS A 60 19.36 -18.84 24.37
C LYS A 60 18.02 -18.17 24.11
N ARG A 61 18.05 -16.92 23.64
CA ARG A 61 16.89 -16.08 23.32
C ARG A 61 16.44 -16.23 21.88
N LEU A 62 17.05 -17.11 21.09
CA LEU A 62 16.63 -17.39 19.72
C LEU A 62 15.70 -18.60 19.64
N ALA A 63 14.74 -18.50 18.73
CA ALA A 63 13.89 -19.56 18.25
C ALA A 63 13.74 -19.43 16.74
N VAL A 64 13.35 -20.50 16.07
CA VAL A 64 13.10 -20.50 14.63
C VAL A 64 11.84 -21.28 14.30
N SER A 65 11.26 -21.00 13.14
CA SER A 65 10.15 -21.77 12.57
C SER A 65 10.54 -22.36 11.22
N VAL A 66 9.92 -23.46 10.84
CA VAL A 66 10.04 -24.10 9.52
C VAL A 66 8.69 -24.62 9.06
N PHE A 67 8.50 -24.72 7.75
CA PHE A 67 7.26 -25.21 7.17
C PHE A 67 6.96 -26.67 7.57
N ALA A 68 5.79 -26.90 8.17
CA ALA A 68 5.36 -28.20 8.68
C ALA A 68 5.01 -29.24 7.59
N GLY A 69 4.80 -28.80 6.34
CA GLY A 69 4.26 -29.65 5.28
C GLY A 69 2.73 -29.68 5.25
N ASP A 70 2.18 -29.89 4.06
CA ASP A 70 0.76 -30.12 3.82
C ASP A 70 0.53 -30.95 2.54
N SER A 71 -0.66 -30.88 1.94
CA SER A 71 -0.99 -31.58 0.69
C SER A 71 -0.24 -31.05 -0.53
N ASP A 72 0.25 -29.81 -0.48
CA ASP A 72 0.85 -29.12 -1.61
C ASP A 72 2.37 -29.31 -1.63
N ALA A 73 3.01 -29.36 -0.46
CA ALA A 73 4.44 -29.52 -0.32
C ALA A 73 4.82 -30.27 0.96
N PRO A 74 5.93 -31.04 0.95
CA PRO A 74 6.38 -31.77 2.13
C PRO A 74 6.90 -30.84 3.22
N PHE A 75 7.02 -31.39 4.43
CA PHE A 75 7.75 -30.79 5.54
C PHE A 75 9.15 -30.32 5.10
N ASP A 76 9.58 -29.14 5.54
CA ASP A 76 10.92 -28.63 5.27
C ASP A 76 11.97 -29.26 6.21
N GLU A 77 12.23 -30.55 5.98
CA GLU A 77 13.18 -31.34 6.75
C GLU A 77 14.63 -30.83 6.60
N GLU A 78 14.96 -30.26 5.44
CA GLU A 78 16.29 -29.71 5.16
C GLU A 78 16.58 -28.53 6.11
N ALA A 79 15.71 -27.51 6.14
CA ALA A 79 15.87 -26.36 7.03
C ALA A 79 15.88 -26.78 8.50
N PHE A 80 14.99 -27.70 8.89
CA PHE A 80 14.93 -28.23 10.27
C PHE A 80 16.26 -28.84 10.71
N ASN A 81 16.87 -29.68 9.86
CA ASN A 81 18.11 -30.36 10.18
C ASN A 81 19.30 -29.39 10.21
N ILE A 82 19.33 -28.38 9.34
CA ILE A 82 20.38 -27.34 9.36
C ILE A 82 20.34 -26.58 10.68
N TRP A 83 19.18 -26.06 11.09
CA TRP A 83 19.03 -25.36 12.37
C TRP A 83 19.42 -26.21 13.58
N LYS A 84 19.01 -27.49 13.58
CA LYS A 84 19.38 -28.44 14.62
C LYS A 84 20.89 -28.66 14.69
N ASN A 85 21.55 -28.80 13.53
CA ASN A 85 23.01 -28.98 13.45
C ASN A 85 23.78 -27.74 13.91
N LEU A 86 23.21 -26.54 13.76
CA LEU A 86 23.76 -25.29 14.31
C LEU A 86 23.58 -25.13 15.82
N GLY A 87 22.90 -26.09 16.47
CA GLY A 87 22.74 -26.16 17.92
C GLY A 87 21.43 -25.55 18.43
N VAL A 88 20.48 -25.19 17.56
CA VAL A 88 19.15 -24.78 17.99
C VAL A 88 18.40 -25.99 18.56
N SER A 89 17.88 -25.85 19.78
CA SER A 89 17.11 -26.92 20.43
C SER A 89 15.89 -27.29 19.59
N GLU A 90 15.52 -28.57 19.51
CA GLU A 90 14.29 -28.97 18.80
C GLU A 90 13.03 -28.33 19.41
N LYS A 91 13.03 -28.04 20.73
CA LYS A 91 11.95 -27.29 21.40
C LYS A 91 11.85 -25.83 20.93
N ARG A 92 12.85 -25.35 20.18
CA ARG A 92 13.00 -24.01 19.62
C ARG A 92 12.87 -23.96 18.11
N ILE A 93 12.62 -25.10 17.45
CA ILE A 93 12.37 -25.19 16.02
C ILE A 93 10.89 -25.56 15.84
N ALA A 94 10.02 -24.56 15.72
CA ALA A 94 8.59 -24.81 15.52
C ALA A 94 8.32 -25.29 14.09
N ARG A 95 7.37 -26.21 13.96
CA ARG A 95 6.84 -26.65 12.67
C ARG A 95 5.50 -25.96 12.47
N LEU A 96 5.46 -24.88 11.69
CA LEU A 96 4.23 -24.09 11.52
C LEU A 96 3.55 -24.39 10.19
N PRO A 97 2.22 -24.26 10.12
CA PRO A 97 1.47 -24.50 8.90
C PRO A 97 1.77 -23.46 7.81
N LYS A 98 1.25 -23.73 6.60
CA LYS A 98 1.42 -22.89 5.40
C LYS A 98 1.06 -21.41 5.59
N LYS A 99 0.11 -21.08 6.47
CA LYS A 99 -0.26 -19.68 6.74
C LYS A 99 0.88 -18.86 7.37
N ASN A 100 1.85 -19.52 8.00
CA ASN A 100 2.98 -18.92 8.68
C ASN A 100 4.25 -19.07 7.82
N ASN A 101 4.69 -20.32 7.57
CA ASN A 101 5.98 -20.60 6.93
C ASN A 101 5.86 -20.91 5.43
N TRP A 102 5.11 -20.11 4.68
CA TRP A 102 5.07 -20.22 3.23
C TRP A 102 4.90 -18.88 2.56
N TRP A 103 5.80 -18.59 1.63
CA TRP A 103 5.74 -17.37 0.86
C TRP A 103 5.22 -17.61 -0.55
N GLY A 104 4.25 -16.77 -0.95
CA GLY A 104 3.83 -16.59 -2.33
C GLY A 104 2.88 -17.65 -2.91
N PRO A 105 2.67 -17.59 -4.24
CA PRO A 105 3.28 -16.60 -5.15
C PRO A 105 2.73 -15.19 -4.95
N ALA A 106 3.50 -14.18 -5.39
CA ALA A 106 3.04 -12.81 -5.51
C ALA A 106 2.04 -12.67 -6.69
N GLY A 107 0.87 -13.29 -6.58
CA GLY A 107 -0.15 -13.34 -7.64
C GLY A 107 -0.93 -14.65 -7.66
N GLN A 108 -1.55 -14.97 -8.80
CA GLN A 108 -2.20 -16.27 -9.00
C GLN A 108 -1.18 -17.37 -9.30
N THR A 109 -0.09 -17.02 -9.96
CA THR A 109 0.98 -17.92 -10.40
C THR A 109 2.34 -17.32 -10.09
N GLY A 110 3.39 -18.15 -10.04
CA GLY A 110 4.78 -17.72 -9.94
C GLY A 110 5.60 -18.45 -8.88
N PRO A 111 6.86 -18.01 -8.68
CA PRO A 111 7.75 -18.54 -7.66
C PRO A 111 7.18 -18.43 -6.24
N CYS A 112 7.35 -19.49 -5.46
CA CYS A 112 6.89 -19.63 -4.09
C CYS A 112 7.69 -20.73 -3.37
N GLY A 113 7.52 -20.85 -2.07
CA GLY A 113 8.16 -21.92 -1.32
C GLY A 113 8.04 -21.78 0.19
N PRO A 114 8.61 -22.74 0.93
CA PRO A 114 8.66 -22.68 2.36
C PRO A 114 9.53 -21.50 2.81
N ASP A 115 9.24 -21.06 4.01
CA ASP A 115 9.96 -19.99 4.69
C ASP A 115 10.45 -20.51 6.05
N SER A 116 11.55 -19.95 6.54
CA SER A 116 12.03 -20.16 7.90
C SER A 116 12.20 -18.81 8.59
N GLU A 117 11.47 -18.59 9.68
CA GLU A 117 11.50 -17.31 10.40
C GLU A 117 12.35 -17.46 11.67
N MET A 118 13.04 -16.39 12.04
CA MET A 118 13.89 -16.28 13.23
C MET A 118 13.26 -15.31 14.22
N PHE A 119 13.03 -15.81 15.43
CA PHE A 119 12.41 -15.08 16.53
C PHE A 119 13.40 -14.84 17.65
N TYR A 120 13.30 -13.67 18.28
CA TYR A 120 14.05 -13.33 19.46
C TYR A 120 13.12 -13.04 20.64
N TRP A 121 13.42 -13.60 21.80
CA TRP A 121 12.71 -13.30 23.04
C TRP A 121 13.02 -11.87 23.48
N SER A 122 12.07 -10.94 23.40
CA SER A 122 12.23 -9.55 23.84
C SER A 122 11.98 -9.36 25.35
N GLY A 123 11.40 -10.34 26.03
CA GLY A 123 11.10 -10.27 27.46
C GLY A 123 12.31 -10.40 28.38
N ASP A 124 12.02 -10.61 29.66
CA ASP A 124 13.02 -10.81 30.71
C ASP A 124 14.02 -11.92 30.32
N ALA A 125 15.30 -11.58 30.28
CA ALA A 125 16.39 -12.46 29.84
C ALA A 125 16.57 -13.68 30.76
N ASP A 126 16.14 -13.58 32.03
CA ASP A 126 16.21 -14.69 32.99
C ASP A 126 14.99 -15.62 32.91
N LYS A 127 13.97 -15.26 32.11
CA LYS A 127 12.69 -15.99 31.99
C LYS A 127 12.38 -16.46 30.59
N VAL A 128 13.43 -16.69 29.81
CA VAL A 128 13.34 -17.20 28.45
C VAL A 128 12.66 -18.58 28.48
N PRO A 129 11.44 -18.75 27.92
CA PRO A 129 10.67 -19.99 28.02
C PRO A 129 11.46 -21.18 27.43
N GLU A 130 11.39 -22.41 27.91
CA GLU A 130 12.21 -23.49 27.30
C GLU A 130 11.81 -23.80 25.84
N SER A 131 10.51 -23.76 25.55
CA SER A 131 9.94 -24.01 24.22
C SER A 131 9.47 -22.74 23.53
N PHE A 132 9.59 -22.70 22.21
CA PHE A 132 9.02 -21.63 21.38
C PHE A 132 7.51 -21.78 21.24
N ASN A 133 6.80 -20.65 21.15
CA ASN A 133 5.37 -20.55 20.88
C ASN A 133 5.14 -19.24 20.09
N ASP A 134 4.64 -19.38 18.86
CA ASP A 134 4.39 -18.26 17.94
C ASP A 134 3.23 -17.36 18.36
N ASP A 135 2.35 -17.81 19.26
CA ASP A 135 1.25 -16.99 19.81
C ASP A 135 1.73 -16.02 20.92
N ASN A 136 2.96 -16.19 21.44
CA ASN A 136 3.47 -15.34 22.50
C ASN A 136 4.19 -14.12 21.92
N VAL A 137 3.56 -12.96 22.05
CA VAL A 137 4.02 -11.65 21.52
C VAL A 137 5.41 -11.21 21.97
N MET A 138 5.97 -11.82 23.02
CA MET A 138 7.35 -11.57 23.45
C MET A 138 8.39 -12.29 22.57
N TRP A 139 7.97 -13.23 21.73
CA TRP A 139 8.78 -13.75 20.63
C TRP A 139 8.60 -12.85 19.42
N VAL A 140 9.57 -11.97 19.19
CA VAL A 140 9.55 -11.02 18.08
C VAL A 140 10.28 -11.64 16.91
N GLU A 141 9.57 -11.83 15.79
CA GLU A 141 10.17 -12.20 14.51
C GLU A 141 11.08 -11.06 14.03
N ILE A 142 12.38 -11.32 13.90
CA ILE A 142 13.38 -10.32 13.48
C ILE A 142 13.86 -10.52 12.04
N TRP A 143 13.79 -11.75 11.51
CA TRP A 143 14.29 -12.11 10.18
C TRP A 143 13.54 -13.33 9.64
N ASN A 144 13.44 -13.46 8.32
CA ASN A 144 13.01 -14.66 7.62
C ASN A 144 13.91 -14.98 6.42
N ASP A 145 13.97 -16.27 6.08
CA ASP A 145 14.67 -16.85 4.94
C ASP A 145 13.66 -17.60 4.06
N VAL A 146 13.22 -16.97 2.96
CA VAL A 146 12.28 -17.56 2.01
C VAL A 146 13.03 -18.38 0.97
N PHE A 147 12.66 -19.66 0.87
CA PHE A 147 13.27 -20.62 -0.05
C PHE A 147 12.37 -20.88 -1.25
N MET A 148 12.43 -20.00 -2.25
CA MET A 148 11.69 -20.17 -3.50
C MET A 148 12.21 -21.39 -4.28
N GLN A 149 11.46 -22.48 -4.24
CA GLN A 149 11.79 -23.74 -4.90
C GLN A 149 10.61 -24.36 -5.67
N PHE A 150 9.44 -23.72 -5.64
CA PHE A 150 8.28 -24.13 -6.40
C PHE A 150 7.74 -22.99 -7.27
N ASN A 151 7.17 -23.32 -8.41
CA ASN A 151 6.36 -22.43 -9.23
C ASN A 151 4.91 -22.89 -9.12
N LYS A 152 4.02 -22.01 -8.64
CA LYS A 152 2.59 -22.26 -8.69
C LYS A 152 2.07 -21.97 -10.09
N ASN A 153 1.52 -22.96 -10.76
CA ASN A 153 0.92 -22.80 -12.09
C ASN A 153 -0.53 -22.28 -12.00
N ASP A 154 -1.13 -21.99 -13.16
CA ASP A 154 -2.51 -21.48 -13.29
C ASP A 154 -3.58 -22.49 -12.84
N GLN A 155 -3.24 -23.78 -12.82
CA GLN A 155 -4.06 -24.86 -12.27
C GLN A 155 -3.93 -24.98 -10.74
N GLY A 156 -3.09 -24.15 -10.11
CA GLY A 156 -2.84 -24.14 -8.66
C GLY A 156 -1.90 -25.24 -8.17
N GLN A 157 -1.25 -25.98 -9.07
CA GLN A 157 -0.26 -27.00 -8.72
C GLN A 157 1.12 -26.36 -8.49
N TYR A 158 1.93 -27.00 -7.65
CA TYR A 158 3.27 -26.54 -7.28
C TYR A 158 4.32 -27.41 -7.95
N GLU A 159 4.98 -26.86 -8.96
CA GLU A 159 6.01 -27.56 -9.73
C GLU A 159 7.40 -27.13 -9.25
N PRO A 160 8.40 -28.03 -9.14
CA PRO A 160 9.75 -27.63 -8.77
C PRO A 160 10.34 -26.58 -9.73
N LEU A 161 10.98 -25.55 -9.19
CA LEU A 161 11.73 -24.58 -9.98
C LEU A 161 13.03 -25.18 -10.50
N GLU A 162 13.36 -24.92 -11.77
CA GLU A 162 14.66 -25.26 -12.35
C GLU A 162 15.81 -24.53 -11.62
N GLN A 163 15.58 -23.26 -11.28
CA GLN A 163 16.49 -22.45 -10.48
C GLN A 163 15.85 -22.05 -9.14
N LYS A 164 16.45 -22.51 -8.05
CA LYS A 164 16.04 -22.14 -6.69
C LYS A 164 16.65 -20.80 -6.29
N ASN A 165 15.91 -20.04 -5.49
CA ASN A 165 16.31 -18.70 -5.07
C ASN A 165 16.08 -18.53 -3.57
N VAL A 166 16.86 -17.63 -2.97
CA VAL A 166 16.70 -17.23 -1.56
C VAL A 166 16.34 -15.75 -1.54
N ASP A 167 15.32 -15.41 -0.76
CA ASP A 167 14.89 -14.04 -0.47
C ASP A 167 14.78 -13.89 1.04
N THR A 168 15.62 -13.05 1.63
CA THR A 168 15.61 -12.83 3.08
C THR A 168 15.06 -11.45 3.43
N GLY A 169 14.41 -11.34 4.58
CA GLY A 169 13.82 -10.08 5.06
C GLY A 169 13.99 -9.88 6.56
N MET A 170 14.94 -9.06 6.97
CA MET A 170 15.17 -8.63 8.35
C MET A 170 14.56 -7.25 8.59
N GLY A 171 13.70 -7.13 9.61
CA GLY A 171 13.12 -5.85 10.00
C GLY A 171 14.09 -5.01 10.82
N LEU A 172 14.56 -3.88 10.29
CA LEU A 172 15.51 -3.00 10.98
C LEU A 172 14.96 -2.53 12.34
N GLU A 173 13.72 -2.06 12.37
CA GLU A 173 13.08 -1.52 13.57
C GLU A 173 13.00 -2.56 14.71
N ARG A 174 12.63 -3.80 14.38
CA ARG A 174 12.54 -4.90 15.35
C ARG A 174 13.93 -5.33 15.83
N THR A 175 14.87 -5.46 14.90
CA THR A 175 16.25 -5.87 15.21
C THR A 175 16.95 -4.87 16.10
N LEU A 176 16.78 -3.57 15.84
CA LEU A 176 17.34 -2.51 16.66
C LEU A 176 16.76 -2.50 18.09
N ALA A 177 15.45 -2.70 18.23
CA ALA A 177 14.82 -2.81 19.55
C ALA A 177 15.43 -3.95 20.36
N VAL A 178 15.59 -5.12 19.73
CA VAL A 178 16.21 -6.31 20.31
C VAL A 178 17.66 -6.05 20.74
N LEU A 179 18.48 -5.42 19.88
CA LEU A 179 19.87 -5.06 20.19
C LEU A 179 19.98 -4.10 21.38
N ASN A 180 19.01 -3.20 21.52
CA ASN A 180 18.93 -2.26 22.64
C ASN A 180 18.30 -2.89 23.91
N GLY A 181 17.90 -4.17 23.86
CA GLY A 181 17.24 -4.86 24.97
C GLY A 181 15.84 -4.32 25.27
N LEU A 182 15.16 -3.78 24.26
CA LEU A 182 13.82 -3.20 24.34
C LEU A 182 12.77 -4.19 23.83
N ASP A 183 11.59 -4.17 24.45
CA ASP A 183 10.39 -4.90 24.03
C ASP A 183 9.41 -4.04 23.21
N ASP A 184 9.83 -2.82 22.87
CA ASP A 184 9.01 -1.80 22.23
C ASP A 184 9.84 -1.04 21.19
N ASN A 185 9.53 -1.24 19.90
CA ASN A 185 10.23 -0.61 18.80
C ASN A 185 10.16 0.92 18.87
N TYR A 186 9.08 1.46 19.44
CA TYR A 186 8.86 2.90 19.52
C TYR A 186 9.73 3.58 20.57
N ARG A 187 10.44 2.81 21.40
CA ARG A 187 11.46 3.30 22.34
C ARG A 187 12.85 3.41 21.74
N THR A 188 13.06 2.92 20.53
CA THR A 188 14.33 3.07 19.81
C THR A 188 14.52 4.51 19.34
N GLU A 189 15.76 4.87 19.02
CA GLU A 189 16.13 6.16 18.45
C GLU A 189 15.43 6.46 17.12
N LEU A 190 14.89 5.44 16.42
CA LEU A 190 14.14 5.62 15.18
C LEU A 190 12.78 6.30 15.40
N PHE A 191 12.22 6.19 16.61
CA PHE A 191 10.88 6.70 16.93
C PHE A 191 10.84 7.60 18.16
N TRP A 192 11.75 7.42 19.13
CA TRP A 192 11.67 8.13 20.40
C TRP A 192 11.64 9.67 20.25
N PRO A 193 12.43 10.30 19.36
CA PRO A 193 12.31 11.74 19.13
C PRO A 193 10.93 12.18 18.59
N LEU A 194 10.23 11.32 17.83
CA LEU A 194 8.85 11.57 17.42
C LEU A 194 7.90 11.47 18.62
N ILE A 195 8.07 10.45 19.46
CA ILE A 195 7.29 10.26 20.68
C ILE A 195 7.42 11.47 21.60
N GLU A 196 8.65 11.94 21.86
CA GLU A 196 8.91 13.14 22.66
C GLU A 196 8.22 14.37 22.06
N LYS A 197 8.26 14.53 20.74
CA LYS A 197 7.55 15.63 20.08
C LYS A 197 6.03 15.53 20.25
N ILE A 198 5.48 14.32 20.22
CA ILE A 198 4.05 14.08 20.41
C ILE A 198 3.65 14.28 21.89
N GLU A 199 4.51 13.91 22.85
CA GLU A 199 4.32 14.23 24.27
C GLU A 199 4.26 15.75 24.48
N GLU A 200 5.19 16.52 23.89
CA GLU A 200 5.20 17.99 23.94
C GLU A 200 3.89 18.59 23.41
N LEU A 201 3.44 18.11 22.25
CA LEU A 201 2.23 18.61 21.59
C LEU A 201 0.93 18.24 22.32
N SER A 202 0.91 17.10 23.03
CA SER A 202 -0.29 16.60 23.73
C SER A 202 -0.35 16.97 25.21
N GLY A 203 0.79 17.27 25.83
CA GLY A 203 0.92 17.40 27.28
C GLY A 203 0.74 16.07 28.03
N LYS A 204 0.71 14.93 27.33
CA LYS A 204 0.56 13.58 27.89
C LYS A 204 1.88 12.83 27.84
N LYS A 205 2.01 11.81 28.68
CA LYS A 205 3.19 10.92 28.72
C LYS A 205 2.92 9.60 28.04
N TYR A 206 3.93 9.06 27.36
CA TYR A 206 3.88 7.81 26.61
C TYR A 206 3.37 6.64 27.47
N ASP A 207 3.88 6.53 28.69
CA ASP A 207 3.47 5.53 29.68
C ASP A 207 2.27 5.96 30.55
N GLY A 208 1.54 7.01 30.14
CA GLY A 208 0.41 7.53 30.92
C GLY A 208 -0.82 6.61 30.92
N SER A 209 -1.09 5.93 29.80
CA SER A 209 -2.10 4.86 29.67
C SER A 209 -1.88 4.09 28.37
N GLU A 210 -2.47 2.89 28.26
CA GLU A 210 -2.39 2.10 27.02
C GLU A 210 -3.04 2.80 25.83
N GLU A 211 -4.12 3.56 26.04
CA GLU A 211 -4.75 4.36 24.99
C GLU A 211 -3.82 5.49 24.50
N VAL A 212 -3.14 6.18 25.42
CA VAL A 212 -2.20 7.24 25.08
C VAL A 212 -0.99 6.65 24.34
N LYS A 213 -0.43 5.55 24.85
CA LYS A 213 0.69 4.84 24.25
C LYS A 213 0.38 4.43 22.82
N LYS A 214 -0.76 3.73 22.62
CA LYS A 214 -1.25 3.32 21.30
C LYS A 214 -1.42 4.50 20.35
N ALA A 215 -2.03 5.60 20.83
CA ALA A 215 -2.23 6.78 20.00
C ALA A 215 -0.90 7.42 19.56
N MET A 216 0.07 7.54 20.48
CA MET A 216 1.39 8.11 20.15
C MET A 216 2.16 7.25 19.15
N ARG A 217 2.13 5.92 19.31
CA ARG A 217 2.73 4.96 18.37
C ARG A 217 2.15 5.11 16.97
N ILE A 218 0.81 5.16 16.87
CA ILE A 218 0.11 5.29 15.59
C ILE A 218 0.43 6.62 14.90
N ILE A 219 0.52 7.72 15.64
CA ILE A 219 0.88 9.03 15.07
C ILE A 219 2.33 9.00 14.56
N ALA A 220 3.26 8.48 15.36
CA ALA A 220 4.68 8.40 15.01
C ALA A 220 4.94 7.51 13.78
N ASP A 221 4.30 6.35 13.71
CA ASP A 221 4.40 5.44 12.56
C ASP A 221 3.84 6.08 11.27
N HIS A 222 2.60 6.58 11.33
CA HIS A 222 1.94 7.11 10.13
C HIS A 222 2.59 8.39 9.62
N ILE A 223 3.15 9.24 10.50
CA ILE A 223 3.87 10.43 10.02
C ILE A 223 5.20 10.05 9.37
N LYS A 224 5.92 9.06 9.92
CA LYS A 224 7.13 8.48 9.28
C LYS A 224 6.79 7.96 7.89
N ALA A 225 5.75 7.13 7.78
CA ALA A 225 5.29 6.58 6.51
C ALA A 225 4.86 7.67 5.50
N ALA A 226 4.12 8.69 5.94
CA ALA A 226 3.67 9.78 5.08
C ALA A 226 4.84 10.60 4.52
N VAL A 227 5.83 10.93 5.35
CA VAL A 227 7.03 11.67 4.94
C VAL A 227 7.76 10.94 3.82
N PHE A 228 8.02 9.63 3.98
CA PHE A 228 8.69 8.83 2.95
C PHE A 228 7.87 8.71 1.66
N LEU A 229 6.56 8.47 1.76
CA LEU A 229 5.69 8.38 0.58
C LEU A 229 5.68 9.69 -0.22
N ILE A 230 5.57 10.84 0.45
CA ILE A 230 5.53 12.14 -0.24
C ILE A 230 6.88 12.46 -0.89
N ALA A 231 7.98 12.16 -0.21
CA ALA A 231 9.33 12.32 -0.73
C ALA A 231 9.60 11.43 -1.95
N ASP A 232 9.00 10.25 -2.01
CA ASP A 232 9.04 9.33 -3.16
C ASP A 232 8.01 9.70 -4.25
N GLY A 233 7.33 10.84 -4.12
CA GLY A 233 6.50 11.42 -5.17
C GLY A 233 4.99 11.27 -4.99
N VAL A 234 4.52 10.55 -3.96
CA VAL A 234 3.10 10.29 -3.74
C VAL A 234 2.37 11.55 -3.25
N ILE A 235 1.18 11.79 -3.79
CA ILE A 235 0.31 12.93 -3.45
C ILE A 235 -1.06 12.37 -3.03
N SER A 236 -1.69 12.99 -2.03
CA SER A 236 -2.96 12.51 -1.47
C SER A 236 -4.08 12.56 -2.51
N SER A 237 -4.81 11.45 -2.67
CA SER A 237 -5.88 11.33 -3.66
C SER A 237 -7.00 10.38 -3.19
N ASN A 238 -8.06 10.24 -3.99
CA ASN A 238 -9.17 9.32 -3.70
C ASN A 238 -8.87 7.87 -4.15
N THR A 239 -7.74 7.60 -4.82
CA THR A 239 -7.49 6.29 -5.46
C THR A 239 -6.01 5.87 -5.37
N GLY A 240 -5.77 4.56 -5.46
CA GLY A 240 -4.41 3.99 -5.58
C GLY A 240 -3.49 4.41 -4.44
N ARG A 241 -2.22 4.72 -4.77
CA ARG A 241 -1.18 5.11 -3.80
C ARG A 241 -1.53 6.40 -3.04
N GLY A 242 -2.18 7.36 -3.71
CA GLY A 242 -2.62 8.60 -3.06
C GLY A 242 -3.73 8.39 -2.03
N TYR A 243 -4.59 7.38 -2.23
CA TYR A 243 -5.56 6.98 -1.21
C TYR A 243 -4.89 6.39 0.03
N VAL A 244 -3.82 5.60 -0.15
CA VAL A 244 -3.05 5.04 0.96
C VAL A 244 -2.42 6.16 1.79
N LEU A 245 -1.71 7.10 1.13
CA LEU A 245 -1.14 8.27 1.79
C LEU A 245 -2.20 9.07 2.57
N ARG A 246 -3.34 9.33 1.93
CA ARG A 246 -4.46 10.00 2.58
C ARG A 246 -4.94 9.23 3.82
N LYS A 247 -5.11 7.90 3.70
CA LYS A 247 -5.61 7.04 4.79
C LYS A 247 -4.70 7.13 6.02
N ILE A 248 -3.39 7.05 5.84
CA ILE A 248 -2.43 7.09 6.96
C ILE A 248 -2.38 8.47 7.63
N ILE A 249 -2.38 9.57 6.86
CA ILE A 249 -2.41 10.93 7.42
C ILE A 249 -3.70 11.13 8.23
N ARG A 250 -4.86 10.74 7.67
CA ARG A 250 -6.15 10.83 8.36
C ARG A 250 -6.21 9.99 9.63
N ARG A 251 -5.62 8.79 9.61
CA ARG A 251 -5.53 7.94 10.81
C ARG A 251 -4.66 8.61 11.87
N ALA A 252 -3.51 9.18 11.52
CA ALA A 252 -2.69 9.95 12.47
C ALA A 252 -3.50 11.11 13.09
N MET A 253 -4.23 11.87 12.27
CA MET A 253 -5.06 12.98 12.74
C MET A 253 -6.20 12.56 13.68
N HIS A 254 -6.80 11.39 13.44
CA HIS A 254 -7.81 10.84 14.36
C HIS A 254 -7.22 10.61 15.76
N TYR A 255 -6.04 9.98 15.83
CA TYR A 255 -5.35 9.76 17.11
C TYR A 255 -4.78 11.03 17.73
N MET A 256 -4.45 12.06 16.95
CA MET A 256 -4.17 13.41 17.48
C MET A 256 -5.39 13.97 18.24
N GLY A 257 -6.61 13.73 17.73
CA GLY A 257 -7.85 14.12 18.41
C GLY A 257 -8.01 13.45 19.78
N ILE A 258 -7.71 12.15 19.87
CA ILE A 258 -7.71 11.39 21.14
C ILE A 258 -6.71 12.01 22.14
N LEU A 259 -5.55 12.43 21.66
CA LEU A 259 -4.52 13.09 22.47
C LEU A 259 -4.79 14.59 22.71
N SER A 260 -5.88 15.15 22.16
CA SER A 260 -6.18 16.58 22.21
C SER A 260 -5.08 17.47 21.61
N ILE A 261 -4.31 16.93 20.66
CA ILE A 261 -3.29 17.68 19.92
C ILE A 261 -4.00 18.61 18.93
N LYS A 262 -3.56 19.86 18.88
CA LYS A 262 -4.09 20.86 17.95
C LYS A 262 -3.84 20.42 16.50
N LYS A 263 -4.85 20.54 15.64
CA LYS A 263 -4.72 20.34 14.19
C LYS A 263 -3.70 21.32 13.59
N GLY A 264 -3.03 20.93 12.51
CA GLY A 264 -1.94 21.68 11.90
C GLY A 264 -0.57 21.44 12.56
N SER A 265 -0.47 20.47 13.48
CA SER A 265 0.75 20.22 14.26
C SER A 265 1.59 19.07 13.69
N LEU A 266 1.15 18.35 12.65
CA LEU A 266 1.90 17.23 12.07
C LEU A 266 3.20 17.64 11.39
N ALA A 267 3.33 18.91 11.00
CA ALA A 267 4.57 19.46 10.45
C ALA A 267 5.76 19.30 11.43
N GLY A 268 5.52 19.40 12.74
CA GLY A 268 6.56 19.23 13.77
C GLY A 268 7.15 17.83 13.79
N PRO A 269 6.35 16.77 13.98
CA PRO A 269 6.82 15.40 13.86
C PRO A 269 7.42 15.08 12.47
N ALA A 270 6.86 15.62 11.38
CA ALA A 270 7.43 15.43 10.04
C ALA A 270 8.88 15.98 9.92
N ASP A 271 9.17 17.13 10.54
CA ASP A 271 10.51 17.70 10.60
C ASP A 271 11.52 16.79 11.30
N ILE A 272 11.09 16.06 12.34
CA ILE A 272 11.93 15.10 13.05
C ILE A 272 12.33 13.96 12.11
N VAL A 273 11.39 13.39 11.34
CA VAL A 273 11.67 12.34 10.35
C VAL A 273 12.66 12.84 9.30
N ILE A 274 12.41 14.02 8.72
CA ILE A 274 13.28 14.61 7.71
C ILE A 274 14.70 14.80 8.25
N LYS A 275 14.83 15.27 9.50
CA LYS A 275 16.13 15.48 10.14
C LYS A 275 16.86 14.16 10.40
N GLN A 276 16.17 13.14 10.90
CA GLN A 276 16.77 11.85 11.23
C GLN A 276 17.26 11.10 9.98
N TYR A 277 16.49 11.15 8.90
CA TYR A 277 16.73 10.32 7.72
C TYR A 277 17.32 11.07 6.54
N GLY A 278 17.34 12.41 6.56
CA GLY A 278 17.74 13.23 5.40
C GLY A 278 19.22 13.14 5.01
N ASP A 279 20.09 12.66 5.89
CA ASP A 279 21.50 12.36 5.57
C ASP A 279 21.65 11.03 4.79
N ILE A 280 20.69 10.12 4.93
CA ILE A 280 20.67 8.80 4.28
C ILE A 280 19.88 8.88 2.97
N TYR A 281 18.72 9.53 3.03
CA TYR A 281 17.76 9.64 1.92
C TYR A 281 17.67 11.08 1.44
N GLU A 282 18.53 11.44 0.49
CA GLU A 282 18.65 12.82 -0.03
C GLU A 282 17.32 13.37 -0.58
N ASN A 283 16.45 12.50 -1.09
CA ASN A 283 15.13 12.90 -1.58
C ASN A 283 14.22 13.48 -0.48
N LEU A 284 14.46 13.18 0.80
CA LEU A 284 13.76 13.84 1.91
C LEU A 284 14.12 15.33 1.97
N LYS A 285 15.41 15.66 1.90
CA LYS A 285 15.91 17.05 1.92
C LYS A 285 15.46 17.82 0.68
N ASN A 286 15.50 17.17 -0.48
CA ASN A 286 15.11 17.80 -1.74
C ASN A 286 13.60 18.08 -1.82
N ASN A 287 12.79 17.45 -0.97
CA ASN A 287 11.32 17.57 -1.00
C ASN A 287 10.71 18.15 0.29
N ILE A 288 11.49 18.80 1.18
CA ILE A 288 10.99 19.34 2.47
C ILE A 288 9.72 20.18 2.30
N GLU A 289 9.75 21.16 1.39
CA GLU A 289 8.61 22.05 1.16
C GLU A 289 7.38 21.29 0.64
N LYS A 290 7.60 20.30 -0.24
CA LYS A 290 6.53 19.46 -0.77
C LYS A 290 5.92 18.58 0.32
N ILE A 291 6.75 17.95 1.17
CA ILE A 291 6.32 17.11 2.29
C ILE A 291 5.45 17.92 3.24
N LYS A 292 5.96 19.08 3.69
CA LYS A 292 5.23 19.96 4.61
C LYS A 292 3.91 20.43 4.03
N LYS A 293 3.95 20.93 2.78
CA LYS A 293 2.76 21.43 2.10
C LYS A 293 1.68 20.35 1.98
N GLU A 294 2.03 19.15 1.54
CA GLU A 294 1.07 18.06 1.36
C GLU A 294 0.42 17.63 2.68
N ILE A 295 1.21 17.53 3.75
CA ILE A 295 0.70 17.20 5.10
C ILE A 295 -0.27 18.29 5.59
N ILE A 296 0.15 19.56 5.53
CA ILE A 296 -0.67 20.70 5.97
C ILE A 296 -1.97 20.81 5.16
N GLU A 297 -1.89 20.63 3.83
CA GLU A 297 -3.07 20.66 2.97
C GLU A 297 -4.05 19.53 3.29
N GLU A 298 -3.56 18.32 3.59
CA GLU A 298 -4.45 17.23 4.00
C GLU A 298 -5.03 17.47 5.39
N GLU A 299 -4.27 18.05 6.33
CA GLU A 299 -4.83 18.47 7.64
C GLU A 299 -5.99 19.45 7.47
N TYR A 300 -5.85 20.44 6.59
CA TYR A 300 -6.92 21.39 6.28
C TYR A 300 -8.13 20.74 5.58
N LYS A 301 -7.89 19.79 4.65
CA LYS A 301 -8.97 19.05 3.98
C LYS A 301 -9.78 18.21 4.97
N VAL A 302 -9.13 17.61 5.97
CA VAL A 302 -9.81 16.85 7.02
C VAL A 302 -10.62 17.77 7.92
N GLU A 303 -10.11 18.95 8.26
CA GLU A 303 -10.88 19.94 9.01
C GLU A 303 -12.17 20.31 8.29
N LYS A 304 -12.07 20.65 7.00
CA LYS A 304 -13.23 20.92 6.16
C LYS A 304 -14.18 19.71 6.08
N SER A 305 -13.64 18.50 5.94
CA SER A 305 -14.44 17.28 5.91
C SER A 305 -15.14 16.99 7.24
N ILE A 306 -14.54 17.32 8.38
CA ILE A 306 -15.18 17.22 9.70
C ILE A 306 -16.29 18.26 9.83
N GLU A 307 -16.11 19.49 9.33
CA GLU A 307 -17.19 20.49 9.28
C GLU A 307 -18.36 20.05 8.40
N GLU A 308 -18.07 19.44 7.25
CA GLU A 308 -19.06 18.84 6.35
C GLU A 308 -19.74 17.63 7.02
N GLY A 309 -18.96 16.77 7.69
CA GLY A 309 -19.45 15.64 8.48
C GLY A 309 -20.33 16.08 9.66
N LEU A 310 -20.00 17.19 10.32
CA LEU A 310 -20.83 17.83 11.35
C LEU A 310 -22.14 18.34 10.77
N LYS A 311 -22.11 18.97 9.58
CA LYS A 311 -23.33 19.38 8.87
C LYS A 311 -24.18 18.17 8.49
N ALA A 312 -23.56 17.11 7.98
CA ALA A 312 -24.24 15.86 7.63
C ALA A 312 -24.85 15.18 8.87
N PHE A 313 -24.09 15.11 9.97
CA PHE A 313 -24.58 14.60 11.26
C PHE A 313 -25.79 15.39 11.72
N ARG A 314 -25.77 16.73 11.66
CA ARG A 314 -26.93 17.57 11.99
C ARG A 314 -28.15 17.29 11.12
N VAL A 315 -27.96 16.90 9.86
CA VAL A 315 -29.07 16.51 8.98
C VAL A 315 -29.65 15.18 9.42
N VAL A 316 -28.80 14.18 9.69
CA VAL A 316 -29.22 12.88 10.23
C VAL A 316 -29.97 13.07 11.56
N ASP A 317 -29.38 13.83 12.49
CA ASP A 317 -29.93 14.14 13.80
C ASP A 317 -31.30 14.84 13.73
N LYS A 318 -31.46 15.84 12.85
CA LYS A 318 -32.73 16.56 12.65
C LYS A 318 -33.83 15.70 12.04
N ASN A 319 -33.46 14.76 11.18
CA ASN A 319 -34.42 13.85 10.54
C ASN A 319 -34.81 12.69 11.45
N LYS A 320 -34.18 12.57 12.63
CA LYS A 320 -34.44 11.50 13.59
C LYS A 320 -35.38 11.94 14.70
N PRO A 321 -36.40 11.13 15.05
CA PRO A 321 -37.29 11.42 16.19
C PRO A 321 -36.50 11.69 17.47
N LYS A 322 -36.98 12.63 18.28
CA LYS A 322 -36.27 13.10 19.49
C LYS A 322 -36.07 11.93 20.47
N GLY A 323 -34.82 11.70 20.90
CA GLY A 323 -34.46 10.65 21.86
C GLY A 323 -34.06 9.31 21.23
N GLU A 324 -34.25 9.11 19.93
CA GLU A 324 -33.73 7.91 19.27
C GLU A 324 -32.19 7.93 19.17
N PRO A 325 -31.52 6.77 19.36
CA PRO A 325 -30.08 6.65 19.22
C PRO A 325 -29.64 6.69 17.75
N ILE A 326 -28.38 7.08 17.51
CA ILE A 326 -27.74 6.97 16.19
C ILE A 326 -27.38 5.51 15.91
N THR A 327 -27.72 5.00 14.72
CA THR A 327 -27.47 3.60 14.34
C THR A 327 -26.06 3.39 13.76
N GLY A 328 -25.60 2.14 13.76
CA GLY A 328 -24.35 1.78 13.08
C GLY A 328 -24.39 2.05 11.57
N GLU A 329 -25.55 1.92 10.91
CA GLU A 329 -25.67 2.21 9.47
C GLU A 329 -25.54 3.71 9.18
N GLU A 330 -26.13 4.56 10.04
CA GLU A 330 -25.99 6.01 9.94
C GLU A 330 -24.52 6.43 10.14
N ALA A 331 -23.83 5.79 11.09
CA ALA A 331 -22.39 5.99 11.29
C ALA A 331 -21.56 5.52 10.09
N ALA A 332 -21.90 4.37 9.48
CA ALA A 332 -21.27 3.90 8.26
C ALA A 332 -21.47 4.88 7.10
N TYR A 333 -22.68 5.42 6.91
CA TYR A 333 -22.96 6.44 5.92
C TYR A 333 -22.15 7.72 6.13
N LEU A 334 -22.12 8.24 7.37
CA LEU A 334 -21.37 9.43 7.75
C LEU A 334 -19.87 9.23 7.55
N TYR A 335 -19.37 8.03 7.85
CA TYR A 335 -17.97 7.66 7.62
C TYR A 335 -17.64 7.58 6.12
N GLN A 336 -18.43 6.85 5.34
CA GLN A 336 -18.14 6.62 3.92
C GLN A 336 -18.32 7.87 3.07
N THR A 337 -19.34 8.67 3.36
CA THR A 337 -19.74 9.81 2.51
C THR A 337 -19.09 11.11 2.97
N HIS A 338 -18.96 11.30 4.29
CA HIS A 338 -18.55 12.58 4.89
C HIS A 338 -17.26 12.47 5.71
N SER A 339 -16.59 11.31 5.67
CA SER A 339 -15.35 11.01 6.40
C SER A 339 -15.43 11.22 7.92
N LEU A 340 -16.62 11.10 8.52
CA LEU A 340 -16.82 11.24 9.96
C LEU A 340 -16.62 9.86 10.63
N SER A 341 -15.53 9.70 11.40
CA SER A 341 -15.22 8.44 12.10
C SER A 341 -16.32 8.02 13.08
N PHE A 342 -16.45 6.73 13.37
CA PHE A 342 -17.45 6.19 14.30
C PHE A 342 -17.38 6.81 15.70
N ASP A 343 -16.17 7.07 16.22
CA ASP A 343 -16.01 7.71 17.53
C ASP A 343 -16.44 9.17 17.53
N ASN A 344 -16.12 9.92 16.47
CA ASN A 344 -16.66 11.28 16.30
C ASN A 344 -18.18 11.26 16.20
N THR A 345 -18.77 10.32 15.46
CA THR A 345 -20.24 10.16 15.36
C THR A 345 -20.85 9.85 16.72
N LYS A 346 -20.26 8.94 17.50
CA LYS A 346 -20.71 8.61 18.86
C LYS A 346 -20.53 9.78 19.84
N GLY A 347 -19.43 10.51 19.74
CA GLY A 347 -19.18 11.73 20.52
C GLY A 347 -20.22 12.80 20.23
N LEU A 348 -20.53 13.03 18.95
CA LEU A 348 -21.56 13.98 18.52
C LEU A 348 -22.96 13.53 18.94
N ALA A 349 -23.28 12.24 18.86
CA ALA A 349 -24.53 11.71 19.39
C ALA A 349 -24.71 12.13 20.86
N ARG A 350 -23.68 11.94 21.69
CA ARG A 350 -23.70 12.35 23.10
C ARG A 350 -23.86 13.86 23.27
N GLU A 351 -23.11 14.67 22.53
CA GLU A 351 -23.18 16.14 22.59
C GLU A 351 -24.58 16.67 22.26
N TYR A 352 -25.28 16.04 21.30
CA TYR A 352 -26.64 16.39 20.89
C TYR A 352 -27.72 15.67 21.73
N GLY A 353 -27.34 15.04 22.84
CA GLY A 353 -28.27 14.44 23.81
C GLY A 353 -28.87 13.10 23.37
N ARG A 354 -28.16 12.35 22.52
CA ARG A 354 -28.55 11.02 22.03
C ARG A 354 -27.55 9.93 22.44
N GLY A 355 -28.04 8.71 22.52
CA GLY A 355 -27.21 7.51 22.58
C GLY A 355 -26.82 6.99 21.20
N VAL A 356 -26.14 5.84 21.18
CA VAL A 356 -25.95 5.01 20.00
C VAL A 356 -26.66 3.66 20.22
N THR A 357 -26.99 2.95 19.15
CA THR A 357 -27.64 1.63 19.27
C THR A 357 -26.72 0.59 19.92
N ASP A 358 -27.31 -0.46 20.48
CA ASP A 358 -26.55 -1.67 20.78
C ASP A 358 -25.92 -2.21 19.49
N ASN A 359 -24.70 -2.73 19.57
CA ASN A 359 -23.89 -3.18 18.42
C ASN A 359 -23.53 -2.07 17.41
N PHE A 360 -23.53 -0.80 17.83
CA PHE A 360 -23.18 0.36 16.97
C PHE A 360 -21.90 0.14 16.15
N TYR A 361 -20.81 -0.30 16.79
CA TYR A 361 -19.53 -0.51 16.11
C TYR A 361 -19.56 -1.70 15.16
N GLU A 362 -20.11 -2.84 15.59
CA GLU A 362 -20.20 -4.04 14.75
C GLU A 362 -20.97 -3.76 13.45
N ILE A 363 -22.15 -3.13 13.56
CA ILE A 363 -22.98 -2.77 12.40
C ILE A 363 -22.27 -1.73 11.51
N ALA A 364 -21.64 -0.72 12.11
CA ALA A 364 -20.92 0.31 11.35
C ALA A 364 -19.74 -0.28 10.56
N GLU A 365 -19.01 -1.21 11.18
CA GLU A 365 -17.92 -1.95 10.54
C GLU A 365 -18.42 -2.90 9.45
N GLU A 366 -19.47 -3.69 9.73
CA GLU A 366 -20.09 -4.61 8.76
C GLU A 366 -20.54 -3.86 7.51
N LYS A 367 -21.32 -2.79 7.67
CA LYS A 367 -21.80 -1.96 6.55
C LYS A 367 -20.67 -1.27 5.79
N THR A 368 -19.58 -0.94 6.48
CA THR A 368 -18.38 -0.41 5.85
C THR A 368 -17.62 -1.46 5.07
N LYS A 369 -17.52 -2.68 5.59
CA LYS A 369 -16.92 -3.83 4.88
C LYS A 369 -17.74 -4.21 3.66
N GLU A 370 -19.07 -4.31 3.75
CA GLU A 370 -19.95 -4.57 2.60
C GLU A 370 -19.69 -3.60 1.44
N HIS A 371 -19.66 -2.30 1.75
CA HIS A 371 -19.38 -1.25 0.76
C HIS A 371 -17.93 -1.33 0.22
N GLN A 372 -16.95 -1.62 1.07
CA GLN A 372 -15.56 -1.81 0.65
C GLN A 372 -15.40 -3.05 -0.25
N VAL A 373 -16.11 -4.14 0.02
CA VAL A 373 -16.13 -5.34 -0.81
C VAL A 373 -16.69 -5.00 -2.19
N LEU A 374 -17.86 -4.34 -2.26
CA LEU A 374 -18.44 -3.86 -3.54
C LEU A 374 -17.46 -3.01 -4.37
N SER A 375 -16.68 -2.15 -3.70
CA SER A 375 -15.64 -1.32 -4.34
C SER A 375 -14.39 -2.13 -4.76
N ARG A 376 -13.99 -3.13 -3.95
CA ARG A 376 -12.87 -4.03 -4.24
C ARG A 376 -13.18 -5.01 -5.38
N THR A 377 -14.38 -5.56 -5.47
CA THR A 377 -14.76 -6.46 -6.58
C THR A 377 -14.69 -5.74 -7.94
N ALA A 378 -15.01 -4.44 -7.97
CA ALA A 378 -14.83 -3.60 -9.16
C ALA A 378 -13.35 -3.33 -9.52
N SER A 379 -12.43 -3.56 -8.59
CA SER A 379 -10.99 -3.30 -8.72
C SER A 379 -10.16 -4.57 -8.97
N ALA A 380 -10.59 -5.70 -8.42
CA ALA A 380 -9.88 -6.98 -8.45
C ALA A 380 -9.87 -7.68 -9.83
N GLY A 381 -10.75 -7.27 -10.75
CA GLY A 381 -10.77 -7.75 -12.14
C GLY A 381 -9.84 -7.01 -13.10
N MET A 382 -9.01 -6.07 -12.64
CA MET A 382 -8.23 -5.22 -13.55
C MET A 382 -6.95 -5.91 -14.10
N PHE A 383 -6.97 -6.31 -15.37
CA PHE A 383 -5.84 -6.68 -16.24
C PHE A 383 -4.89 -5.50 -16.57
N LYS A 384 -3.74 -5.82 -17.19
CA LYS A 384 -2.72 -4.88 -17.70
C LYS A 384 -3.38 -3.68 -18.42
N GLY A 385 -3.03 -2.46 -18.02
CA GLY A 385 -3.59 -1.22 -18.61
C GLY A 385 -4.92 -0.75 -18.01
N GLY A 386 -5.46 -1.43 -16.98
CA GLY A 386 -6.71 -1.06 -16.33
C GLY A 386 -7.96 -1.68 -16.98
N LEU A 387 -7.79 -2.76 -17.74
CA LEU A 387 -8.86 -3.48 -18.42
C LEU A 387 -9.57 -4.45 -17.48
N ALA A 388 -10.88 -4.63 -17.55
CA ALA A 388 -11.59 -5.60 -16.70
C ALA A 388 -11.58 -7.02 -17.28
N ASP A 389 -11.37 -7.16 -18.59
CA ASP A 389 -11.30 -8.43 -19.32
C ASP A 389 -10.55 -8.23 -20.67
N ALA A 390 -10.54 -9.26 -21.52
CA ALA A 390 -9.95 -9.23 -22.86
C ALA A 390 -10.99 -9.36 -23.99
N SER A 391 -12.26 -9.01 -23.73
CA SER A 391 -13.33 -9.02 -24.74
C SER A 391 -13.05 -8.01 -25.87
N GLU A 392 -13.69 -8.21 -27.03
CA GLU A 392 -13.56 -7.30 -28.16
C GLU A 392 -14.05 -5.88 -27.82
N GLU A 393 -15.10 -5.78 -27.01
CA GLU A 393 -15.65 -4.51 -26.53
C GLU A 393 -14.64 -3.76 -25.65
N THR A 394 -13.98 -4.47 -24.73
CA THR A 394 -12.92 -3.91 -23.89
C THR A 394 -11.71 -3.48 -24.72
N LYS A 395 -11.30 -4.25 -25.75
CA LYS A 395 -10.22 -3.88 -26.70
C LYS A 395 -10.54 -2.59 -27.47
N LYS A 396 -11.79 -2.43 -27.92
CA LYS A 396 -12.25 -1.22 -28.60
C LYS A 396 -12.16 0.00 -27.67
N LEU A 397 -12.69 -0.11 -26.45
CA LEU A 397 -12.63 0.96 -25.45
C LEU A 397 -11.20 1.28 -25.00
N HIS A 398 -10.32 0.28 -25.00
CA HIS A 398 -8.89 0.48 -24.74
C HIS A 398 -8.21 1.32 -25.82
N THR A 399 -8.47 1.00 -27.09
CA THR A 399 -7.97 1.80 -28.22
C THR A 399 -8.56 3.21 -28.21
N ALA A 400 -9.84 3.35 -27.84
CA ALA A 400 -10.47 4.65 -27.65
C ALA A 400 -9.81 5.48 -26.53
N ALA A 401 -9.31 4.84 -25.46
CA ALA A 401 -8.60 5.52 -24.38
C ALA A 401 -7.31 6.19 -24.88
N HIS A 402 -6.54 5.54 -25.75
CA HIS A 402 -5.33 6.13 -26.35
C HIS A 402 -5.65 7.28 -27.30
N LEU A 403 -6.68 7.12 -28.14
CA LEU A 403 -7.16 8.22 -29.00
C LEU A 403 -7.56 9.43 -28.15
N MET A 404 -8.29 9.19 -27.06
CA MET A 404 -8.73 10.24 -26.15
C MET A 404 -7.56 10.90 -25.42
N LEU A 405 -6.55 10.16 -24.96
CA LEU A 405 -5.37 10.75 -24.31
C LEU A 405 -4.61 11.68 -25.25
N ALA A 406 -4.39 11.25 -26.49
CA ALA A 406 -3.73 12.08 -27.50
C ALA A 406 -4.57 13.33 -27.84
N ALA A 407 -5.89 13.18 -27.99
CA ALA A 407 -6.81 14.31 -28.19
C ALA A 407 -6.81 15.29 -27.02
N LEU A 408 -6.84 14.79 -25.78
CA LEU A 408 -6.76 15.63 -24.57
C LEU A 408 -5.47 16.44 -24.54
N ARG A 409 -4.33 15.86 -24.93
CA ARG A 409 -3.05 16.59 -25.01
C ARG A 409 -3.05 17.66 -26.08
N GLN A 410 -3.68 17.42 -27.23
CA GLN A 410 -3.81 18.44 -28.28
C GLN A 410 -4.72 19.60 -27.87
N VAL A 411 -5.78 19.32 -27.10
CA VAL A 411 -6.75 20.34 -26.69
C VAL A 411 -6.29 21.11 -25.46
N LEU A 412 -5.79 20.41 -24.44
CA LEU A 412 -5.49 20.98 -23.13
C LEU A 412 -4.00 21.29 -22.93
N GLY A 413 -3.09 20.59 -23.62
CA GLY A 413 -1.65 20.77 -23.52
C GLY A 413 -0.88 19.54 -23.05
N GLU A 414 0.45 19.62 -23.12
CA GLU A 414 1.36 18.51 -22.85
C GLU A 414 1.47 18.08 -21.38
N HIS A 415 0.93 18.88 -20.44
CA HIS A 415 0.87 18.52 -19.02
C HIS A 415 -0.14 17.41 -18.71
N VAL A 416 -0.94 17.00 -19.70
CA VAL A 416 -1.91 15.91 -19.56
C VAL A 416 -1.21 14.55 -19.67
N TYR A 417 -1.22 13.82 -18.56
CA TYR A 417 -0.73 12.45 -18.44
C TYR A 417 -1.80 11.58 -17.78
N GLN A 418 -1.85 10.30 -18.13
CA GLN A 418 -2.73 9.33 -17.49
C GLN A 418 -2.35 9.19 -16.00
N LYS A 419 -3.36 9.23 -15.12
CA LYS A 419 -3.24 9.01 -13.68
C LYS A 419 -4.00 7.75 -13.21
N GLY A 420 -4.89 7.22 -14.05
CA GLY A 420 -5.61 5.98 -13.79
C GLY A 420 -6.54 5.62 -14.93
N SER A 421 -6.87 4.34 -15.07
CA SER A 421 -7.85 3.86 -16.05
C SER A 421 -8.61 2.67 -15.48
N ASN A 422 -9.89 2.55 -15.83
CA ASN A 422 -10.72 1.38 -15.60
C ASN A 422 -11.65 1.21 -16.80
N ILE A 423 -11.46 0.14 -17.54
CA ILE A 423 -12.11 -0.11 -18.82
C ILE A 423 -12.85 -1.44 -18.72
N THR A 424 -14.15 -1.45 -18.99
CA THR A 424 -14.96 -2.66 -19.06
C THR A 424 -15.56 -2.75 -20.47
N ALA A 425 -16.26 -3.85 -20.78
CA ALA A 425 -17.00 -3.99 -22.05
C ALA A 425 -18.05 -2.87 -22.27
N GLU A 426 -18.50 -2.21 -21.21
CA GLU A 426 -19.60 -1.24 -21.24
C GLU A 426 -19.13 0.22 -21.15
N ARG A 427 -17.95 0.47 -20.56
CA ARG A 427 -17.52 1.84 -20.25
C ARG A 427 -16.00 2.00 -20.15
N LEU A 428 -15.54 3.18 -20.54
CA LEU A 428 -14.21 3.71 -20.30
C LEU A 428 -14.26 4.74 -19.17
N ARG A 429 -13.51 4.51 -18.08
CA ARG A 429 -13.22 5.52 -17.05
C ARG A 429 -11.74 5.87 -17.10
N PHE A 430 -11.43 7.13 -17.36
CA PHE A 430 -10.06 7.58 -17.57
C PHE A 430 -9.73 8.80 -16.71
N ASP A 431 -8.66 8.71 -15.94
CA ASP A 431 -8.20 9.75 -15.02
C ASP A 431 -6.91 10.37 -15.56
N PHE A 432 -6.83 11.70 -15.62
CA PHE A 432 -5.68 12.41 -16.21
C PHE A 432 -5.31 13.68 -15.44
N SER A 433 -4.04 14.10 -15.53
CA SER A 433 -3.54 15.32 -14.88
C SER A 433 -4.06 16.56 -15.59
N HIS A 434 -4.92 17.30 -14.90
CA HIS A 434 -5.38 18.61 -15.34
C HIS A 434 -5.98 19.34 -14.13
N PRO A 435 -5.52 20.56 -13.79
CA PRO A 435 -5.94 21.22 -12.55
C PRO A 435 -7.34 21.85 -12.64
N GLN A 436 -7.79 22.19 -13.84
CA GLN A 436 -9.04 22.93 -14.05
C GLN A 436 -10.16 22.00 -14.53
N LYS A 437 -11.41 22.44 -14.43
CA LYS A 437 -12.53 21.73 -15.05
C LYS A 437 -12.51 22.01 -16.54
N MET A 438 -12.67 20.97 -17.37
CA MET A 438 -12.77 21.17 -18.81
C MET A 438 -14.03 21.97 -19.16
N THR A 439 -13.91 22.88 -20.11
CA THR A 439 -15.05 23.60 -20.67
C THR A 439 -15.89 22.67 -21.56
N PRO A 440 -17.21 22.94 -21.73
CA PRO A 440 -18.04 22.19 -22.68
C PRO A 440 -17.44 22.14 -24.09
N GLU A 441 -16.78 23.22 -24.51
CA GLU A 441 -16.12 23.35 -25.81
C GLU A 441 -14.88 22.44 -25.92
N GLU A 442 -14.06 22.37 -24.86
CA GLU A 442 -12.91 21.47 -24.80
C GLU A 442 -13.36 20.00 -24.83
N ILE A 443 -14.40 19.64 -24.07
CA ILE A 443 -14.97 18.29 -24.07
C ILE A 443 -15.46 17.92 -25.46
N LYS A 444 -16.20 18.83 -26.11
CA LYS A 444 -16.72 18.62 -27.47
C LYS A 444 -15.58 18.47 -28.47
N LYS A 445 -14.54 19.29 -28.38
CA LYS A 445 -13.38 19.24 -29.28
C LYS A 445 -12.60 17.93 -29.14
N VAL A 446 -12.43 17.43 -27.92
CA VAL A 446 -11.81 16.10 -27.69
C VAL A 446 -12.65 15.00 -28.33
N GLU A 447 -13.98 15.02 -28.13
CA GLU A 447 -14.89 14.05 -28.74
C GLU A 447 -14.86 14.11 -30.28
N GLU A 448 -14.83 15.30 -30.87
CA GLU A 448 -14.72 15.52 -32.32
C GLU A 448 -13.42 14.95 -32.89
N ILE A 449 -12.27 15.23 -32.24
CA ILE A 449 -10.96 14.71 -32.67
C ILE A 449 -10.95 13.17 -32.63
N VAL A 450 -11.43 12.55 -31.54
CA VAL A 450 -11.44 11.09 -31.44
C VAL A 450 -12.30 10.47 -32.55
N ASN A 451 -13.50 11.01 -32.78
CA ASN A 451 -14.37 10.52 -33.85
C ASN A 451 -13.81 10.76 -35.25
N GLU A 452 -13.08 11.86 -35.48
CA GLU A 452 -12.35 12.09 -36.73
C GLU A 452 -11.31 10.99 -36.98
N LYS A 453 -10.54 10.60 -35.94
CA LYS A 453 -9.53 9.53 -36.05
C LYS A 453 -10.15 8.14 -36.20
N ILE A 454 -11.34 7.92 -35.65
CA ILE A 454 -12.12 6.70 -35.91
C ILE A 454 -12.59 6.68 -37.38
N ALA A 455 -13.15 7.79 -37.88
CA ALA A 455 -13.61 7.90 -39.26
C ALA A 455 -12.46 7.75 -40.29
N ALA A 456 -11.24 8.13 -39.93
CA ALA A 456 -10.05 7.97 -40.73
C ALA A 456 -9.55 6.51 -40.86
N LYS A 457 -10.10 5.57 -40.08
CA LYS A 457 -9.78 4.12 -40.15
C LYS A 457 -8.28 3.84 -40.10
N LEU A 458 -7.61 4.44 -39.12
CA LEU A 458 -6.16 4.38 -38.96
C LEU A 458 -5.73 2.98 -38.50
N PRO A 459 -4.67 2.41 -39.07
CA PRO A 459 -4.10 1.15 -38.59
C PRO A 459 -3.46 1.35 -37.22
N VAL A 460 -3.61 0.33 -36.37
CA VAL A 460 -2.99 0.22 -35.04
C VAL A 460 -1.89 -0.82 -35.13
N VAL A 461 -0.65 -0.41 -34.89
CA VAL A 461 0.54 -1.25 -35.06
C VAL A 461 1.18 -1.51 -33.71
N CYS A 462 1.53 -2.77 -33.43
CA CYS A 462 2.30 -3.16 -32.25
C CYS A 462 3.75 -3.41 -32.65
N GLU A 463 4.68 -2.75 -31.97
CA GLU A 463 6.13 -3.00 -32.07
C GLU A 463 6.67 -3.41 -30.70
N GLU A 464 7.64 -4.32 -30.67
CA GLU A 464 8.33 -4.68 -29.44
C GLU A 464 9.79 -4.24 -29.53
N LEU A 465 10.18 -3.26 -28.71
CA LEU A 465 11.50 -2.60 -28.74
C LEU A 465 12.11 -2.55 -27.35
N SER A 466 13.40 -2.24 -27.25
CA SER A 466 14.00 -1.86 -25.97
C SER A 466 13.42 -0.53 -25.46
N LEU A 467 13.55 -0.25 -24.16
CA LEU A 467 13.06 0.99 -23.56
C LEU A 467 13.72 2.24 -24.17
N ASP A 468 15.00 2.18 -24.51
CA ASP A 468 15.74 3.30 -25.09
C ASP A 468 15.32 3.56 -26.54
N GLU A 469 15.10 2.52 -27.33
CA GLU A 469 14.52 2.64 -28.68
C GLU A 469 13.10 3.19 -28.64
N ALA A 470 12.29 2.77 -27.66
CA ALA A 470 10.93 3.28 -27.45
C ALA A 470 10.93 4.80 -27.19
N LYS A 471 11.83 5.26 -26.29
CA LYS A 471 12.02 6.68 -26.00
C LYS A 471 12.50 7.45 -27.23
N ALA A 472 13.49 6.92 -27.96
CA ALA A 472 14.01 7.54 -29.17
C ALA A 472 12.95 7.70 -30.27
N LYS A 473 11.98 6.76 -30.36
CA LYS A 473 10.83 6.83 -31.28
C LYS A 473 9.69 7.73 -30.79
N GLY A 474 9.85 8.43 -29.67
CA GLY A 474 8.87 9.33 -29.08
C GLY A 474 7.66 8.64 -28.46
N ALA A 475 7.79 7.36 -28.07
CA ALA A 475 6.69 6.65 -27.41
C ALA A 475 6.45 7.27 -26.02
N MET A 476 5.19 7.61 -25.75
CA MET A 476 4.79 8.06 -24.42
C MET A 476 4.61 6.86 -23.49
N GLY A 477 4.98 7.01 -22.22
CA GLY A 477 4.80 5.97 -21.21
C GLY A 477 4.81 6.55 -19.81
N VAL A 478 4.27 5.80 -18.85
CA VAL A 478 4.45 6.10 -17.43
C VAL A 478 5.81 5.53 -17.02
N PHE A 479 6.87 6.30 -17.24
CA PHE A 479 8.27 5.89 -17.03
C PHE A 479 8.65 5.58 -15.56
N GLU A 480 7.69 5.64 -14.64
CA GLU A 480 7.80 5.24 -13.22
C GLU A 480 7.48 3.74 -12.98
N GLN A 481 7.14 2.97 -14.02
CA GLN A 481 7.00 1.50 -13.93
C GLN A 481 8.32 0.80 -14.30
N LYS A 482 8.68 -0.26 -13.56
CA LYS A 482 9.73 -1.19 -13.99
C LYS A 482 9.24 -1.90 -15.26
N TYR A 483 9.76 -1.48 -16.41
CA TYR A 483 9.60 -2.20 -17.66
C TYR A 483 10.61 -3.34 -17.73
N GLY A 484 10.25 -4.46 -18.39
CA GLY A 484 11.22 -5.50 -18.74
C GLY A 484 12.25 -4.99 -19.77
N GLU A 485 13.21 -5.83 -20.15
CA GLU A 485 14.23 -5.49 -21.16
C GLU A 485 13.63 -5.03 -22.50
N ARG A 486 12.43 -5.53 -22.83
CA ARG A 486 11.65 -5.15 -24.01
C ARG A 486 10.27 -4.66 -23.60
N VAL A 487 9.76 -3.66 -24.31
CA VAL A 487 8.44 -3.05 -24.14
C VAL A 487 7.63 -3.15 -25.42
N LYS A 488 6.32 -3.38 -25.27
CA LYS A 488 5.37 -3.28 -26.37
C LYS A 488 4.91 -1.83 -26.52
N ILE A 489 4.97 -1.34 -27.75
CA ILE A 489 4.53 -0.01 -28.14
C ILE A 489 3.36 -0.19 -29.11
N TYR A 490 2.24 0.44 -28.80
CA TYR A 490 1.12 0.54 -29.70
C TYR A 490 1.10 1.93 -30.33
N GLY A 491 1.14 1.96 -31.66
CA GLY A 491 1.07 3.17 -32.47
C GLY A 491 -0.22 3.23 -33.26
N ILE A 492 -0.98 4.31 -33.09
CA ILE A 492 -2.09 4.66 -33.98
C ILE A 492 -1.53 5.62 -35.03
N SER A 493 -1.54 5.18 -36.28
CA SER A 493 -0.79 5.82 -37.38
C SER A 493 -0.98 7.34 -37.43
N GLY A 494 0.13 8.08 -37.29
CA GLY A 494 0.16 9.53 -37.39
C GLY A 494 -0.49 10.29 -36.24
N PHE A 495 -0.91 9.63 -35.14
CA PHE A 495 -1.67 10.29 -34.08
C PHE A 495 -1.16 10.03 -32.66
N SER A 496 -0.98 8.76 -32.27
CA SER A 496 -0.49 8.41 -30.93
C SER A 496 0.50 7.26 -30.97
N LYS A 497 1.39 7.21 -29.97
CA LYS A 497 2.36 6.13 -29.81
C LYS A 497 2.66 5.98 -28.32
N GLU A 498 2.30 4.84 -27.76
CA GLU A 498 2.30 4.63 -26.31
C GLU A 498 2.85 3.26 -25.93
N ILE A 499 3.61 3.19 -24.83
CA ILE A 499 4.02 1.93 -24.22
C ILE A 499 2.79 1.32 -23.54
N CYS A 500 2.29 0.21 -24.07
CA CYS A 500 1.09 -0.45 -23.57
C CYS A 500 1.18 -1.98 -23.69
N GLY A 501 0.78 -2.68 -22.63
CA GLY A 501 0.79 -4.14 -22.56
C GLY A 501 -0.58 -4.81 -22.72
N GLY A 502 -1.64 -4.03 -22.95
CA GLY A 502 -3.00 -4.54 -23.15
C GLY A 502 -3.35 -4.74 -24.63
N PRO A 503 -4.38 -5.54 -24.94
CA PRO A 503 -4.81 -5.79 -26.32
C PRO A 503 -5.49 -4.55 -26.94
N HIS A 504 -5.35 -4.41 -28.26
CA HIS A 504 -5.94 -3.34 -29.07
C HIS A 504 -6.68 -3.92 -30.27
N VAL A 505 -7.54 -3.12 -30.89
CA VAL A 505 -8.07 -3.43 -32.23
C VAL A 505 -6.97 -3.22 -33.27
N GLU A 506 -7.15 -3.75 -34.48
CA GLU A 506 -6.21 -3.59 -35.58
C GLU A 506 -6.44 -2.27 -36.33
N ASN A 507 -7.66 -1.74 -36.30
CA ASN A 507 -8.04 -0.52 -37.00
C ASN A 507 -9.01 0.35 -36.19
N THR A 508 -8.79 1.67 -36.17
CA THR A 508 -9.66 2.59 -35.44
C THR A 508 -11.10 2.62 -35.97
N GLY A 509 -11.34 2.17 -37.20
CA GLY A 509 -12.68 2.05 -37.79
C GLY A 509 -13.58 1.02 -37.09
N GLU A 510 -13.02 0.13 -36.28
CA GLU A 510 -13.74 -0.90 -35.54
C GLU A 510 -14.48 -0.36 -34.29
N LEU A 511 -14.16 0.87 -33.87
CA LEU A 511 -14.62 1.47 -32.62
C LEU A 511 -16.07 1.98 -32.68
N GLY A 512 -16.64 2.22 -33.87
CA GLY A 512 -17.97 2.84 -33.98
C GLY A 512 -17.91 4.35 -33.67
N LYS A 513 -18.76 4.85 -32.77
CA LYS A 513 -18.79 6.27 -32.40
C LYS A 513 -18.39 6.49 -30.94
N PHE A 514 -17.44 7.37 -30.70
CA PHE A 514 -16.99 7.72 -29.35
C PHE A 514 -17.86 8.81 -28.73
N LYS A 515 -18.27 8.63 -27.46
CA LYS A 515 -19.05 9.62 -26.72
C LYS A 515 -18.53 9.80 -25.29
N ILE A 516 -18.24 11.05 -24.92
CA ILE A 516 -17.98 11.42 -23.52
C ILE A 516 -19.33 11.61 -22.81
N LYS A 517 -19.59 10.79 -21.79
CA LYS A 517 -20.83 10.87 -20.99
C LYS A 517 -20.68 11.81 -19.81
N LYS A 518 -19.50 11.87 -19.19
CA LYS A 518 -19.27 12.71 -18.01
C LYS A 518 -17.81 13.12 -17.90
N GLU A 519 -17.59 14.35 -17.44
CA GLU A 519 -16.31 14.87 -16.98
C GLU A 519 -16.49 15.35 -15.53
N GLU A 520 -15.60 14.94 -14.62
CA GLU A 520 -15.69 15.30 -13.20
C GLU A 520 -14.31 15.40 -12.53
N ALA A 521 -14.23 16.12 -11.41
CA ALA A 521 -13.03 16.13 -10.58
C ALA A 521 -12.83 14.74 -9.96
N SER A 522 -11.62 14.17 -10.10
CA SER A 522 -11.26 12.91 -9.45
C SER A 522 -10.55 13.15 -8.11
N SER A 523 -9.55 14.03 -8.13
CA SER A 523 -8.80 14.50 -6.97
C SER A 523 -8.11 15.83 -7.30
N ALA A 524 -7.38 16.44 -6.36
CA ALA A 524 -6.67 17.69 -6.62
C ALA A 524 -5.70 17.50 -7.80
N GLY A 525 -5.80 18.34 -8.83
CA GLY A 525 -4.96 18.25 -10.02
C GLY A 525 -5.33 17.13 -11.01
N VAL A 526 -6.39 16.34 -10.75
CA VAL A 526 -6.77 15.19 -11.58
C VAL A 526 -8.25 15.25 -11.98
N ARG A 527 -8.50 15.11 -13.28
CA ARG A 527 -9.85 15.04 -13.87
C ARG A 527 -10.16 13.62 -14.32
N ARG A 528 -11.45 13.29 -14.39
CA ARG A 528 -11.96 11.99 -14.79
C ARG A 528 -12.96 12.16 -15.93
N ILE A 529 -12.76 11.41 -17.01
CA ILE A 529 -13.75 11.23 -18.07
C ILE A 529 -14.37 9.83 -17.94
N LYS A 530 -15.69 9.77 -18.12
CA LYS A 530 -16.43 8.53 -18.40
C LYS A 530 -16.95 8.61 -19.83
N ALA A 531 -16.62 7.61 -20.64
CA ALA A 531 -16.95 7.54 -22.05
C ALA A 531 -17.41 6.13 -22.45
N VAL A 532 -18.06 6.03 -23.60
CA VAL A 532 -18.54 4.77 -24.20
C VAL A 532 -18.32 4.81 -25.71
N LEU A 533 -18.50 3.65 -26.35
CA LEU A 533 -18.62 3.51 -27.80
C LEU A 533 -20.08 3.20 -28.15
N GLU A 534 -20.61 3.85 -29.19
CA GLU A 534 -21.98 3.74 -29.72
C GLU A 534 -22.00 3.17 -31.14
#